data_AF-A0A1I1GYL5-F1
#
_entry.id   AF-A0A1I1GYL5-F1
#
_cell.length_a   1.000
_cell.length_b   1.000
_cell.length_c   1.000
_cell.angle_alpha   90.00
_cell.angle_beta   90.00
_cell.angle_gamma   90.00
#
_symmetry.space_group_name_H-M   'P 1'
#
loop_
_entity.id
_entity.type
_entity.pdbx_description
1 polymer ?
#
loop_
_entity_poly.entity_id
_entity_poly.type
_entity_poly.pdbx_seq_one_letter_code
_entity_poly.pdbx_strand_id
1 'polypeptide(L)'
;MKNRKNYLKRRAKLRRLVNEGFAFETSRVCEVCGAVLYDFPMYDALGCLACDSWAEDICDDPDCPMCAKRPERPWGILFDADADLGGHMAVRHALLRKRSLQDNYFHKKKGSERRKRRIEYIKEYRKR
;
A
#
# COMPACT_ATOMS: atom_id res chain seq x y z
N MET A 1 -9.64 -19.13 21.88
CA MET A 1 -8.96 -17.86 22.24
C MET A 1 -7.92 -17.51 21.17
N LYS A 2 -8.03 -16.34 20.51
CA LYS A 2 -6.97 -15.88 19.60
C LYS A 2 -5.69 -15.65 20.40
N ASN A 3 -4.58 -16.25 19.97
CA ASN A 3 -3.29 -16.21 20.67
C ASN A 3 -2.85 -14.75 20.92
N ARG A 4 -2.80 -14.32 22.20
CA ARG A 4 -2.44 -12.96 22.63
C ARG A 4 -1.11 -12.49 22.02
N LYS A 5 -0.13 -13.39 21.91
CA LYS A 5 1.19 -13.09 21.32
C LYS A 5 1.06 -12.70 19.84
N ASN A 6 0.22 -13.40 19.09
CA ASN A 6 -0.01 -13.12 17.67
C ASN A 6 -0.78 -11.81 17.46
N TYR A 7 -1.76 -11.52 18.31
CA TYR A 7 -2.48 -10.24 18.32
C TYR A 7 -1.52 -9.06 18.55
N LEU A 8 -0.67 -9.14 19.57
CA LEU A 8 0.29 -8.09 19.90
C LEU A 8 1.31 -7.88 18.77
N LYS A 9 1.84 -8.96 18.19
CA LYS A 9 2.73 -8.89 17.03
C LYS A 9 2.06 -8.19 15.85
N ARG A 10 0.83 -8.55 15.53
CA ARG A 10 0.07 -7.94 14.43
C ARG A 10 -0.22 -6.45 14.69
N ARG A 11 -0.60 -6.10 15.92
CA ARG A 11 -0.80 -4.69 16.31
C ARG A 11 0.48 -3.87 16.22
N ALA A 12 1.63 -4.44 16.57
CA ALA A 12 2.93 -3.77 16.41
C ALA A 12 3.26 -3.52 14.94
N LYS A 13 3.07 -4.51 14.05
CA LYS A 13 3.25 -4.34 12.61
C LYS A 13 2.30 -3.30 12.01
N LEU A 14 1.04 -3.29 12.43
CA LEU A 14 0.05 -2.30 11.98
C LEU A 14 0.49 -0.89 12.32
N ARG A 15 0.84 -0.65 13.59
CA ARG A 15 1.36 0.65 14.04
C ARG A 15 2.57 1.08 13.24
N ARG A 16 3.43 0.13 12.87
CA ARG A 16 4.59 0.40 12.03
C ARG A 16 4.20 0.92 10.65
N LEU A 17 3.32 0.20 9.94
CA LEU A 17 2.81 0.63 8.62
C LEU A 17 2.19 2.03 8.66
N VAL A 18 1.39 2.31 9.70
CA VAL A 18 0.68 3.58 9.83
C VAL A 18 1.63 4.71 10.23
N ASN A 19 2.47 4.50 11.26
CA ASN A 19 3.38 5.54 11.75
C ASN A 19 4.48 5.89 10.74
N GLU A 20 4.94 4.91 9.94
CA GLU A 20 5.91 5.15 8.86
C GLU A 20 5.23 5.71 7.59
N GLY A 21 3.90 5.90 7.61
CA GLY A 21 3.15 6.51 6.52
C GLY A 21 2.98 5.61 5.28
N PHE A 22 3.10 4.30 5.44
CA PHE A 22 2.88 3.33 4.35
C PHE A 22 1.42 2.99 4.13
N ALA A 23 0.61 3.07 5.19
CA ALA A 23 -0.80 2.74 5.17
C ALA A 23 -1.61 3.83 5.91
N PHE A 24 -2.71 4.25 5.31
CA PHE A 24 -3.63 5.23 5.90
C PHE A 24 -4.99 4.58 6.09
N GLU A 25 -5.58 4.75 7.27
CA GLU A 25 -6.92 4.25 7.53
C GLU A 25 -7.95 4.97 6.65
N THR A 26 -8.90 4.24 6.09
CA THR A 26 -9.99 4.81 5.28
C THR A 26 -11.34 4.60 5.95
N SER A 27 -12.38 5.24 5.43
CA SER A 27 -13.77 4.96 5.83
C SER A 27 -14.37 3.71 5.15
N ARG A 28 -13.61 3.04 4.27
CA ARG A 28 -14.08 1.86 3.53
C ARG A 28 -13.87 0.60 4.35
N VAL A 29 -14.73 -0.39 4.13
CA VAL A 29 -14.68 -1.69 4.80
C VAL A 29 -14.48 -2.80 3.79
N CYS A 30 -13.81 -3.86 4.22
CA CYS A 30 -13.60 -5.06 3.43
C CYS A 30 -14.90 -5.84 3.29
N GLU A 31 -15.30 -6.15 2.06
CA GLU A 31 -16.53 -6.90 1.77
C GLU A 31 -16.51 -8.33 2.33
N VAL A 32 -15.32 -8.92 2.51
CA VAL A 32 -15.15 -10.29 3.01
C VAL A 32 -15.25 -10.39 4.53
N CYS A 33 -14.69 -9.42 5.27
CA CYS A 33 -14.58 -9.52 6.74
C CYS A 33 -15.12 -8.34 7.53
N GLY A 34 -15.60 -7.28 6.87
CA GLY A 34 -16.11 -6.06 7.50
C GLY A 34 -15.06 -5.17 8.17
N ALA A 35 -13.77 -5.55 8.15
CA ALA A 35 -12.70 -4.75 8.74
C ALA A 35 -12.37 -3.52 7.86
N VAL A 36 -11.86 -2.46 8.47
CA VAL A 36 -11.45 -1.25 7.76
C VAL A 36 -10.36 -1.56 6.71
N LEU A 37 -10.53 -0.98 5.53
CA LEU A 37 -9.53 -0.98 4.47
C LEU A 37 -8.53 0.15 4.70
N TYR A 38 -7.27 -0.14 4.40
CA TYR A 38 -6.19 0.83 4.43
C TYR A 38 -5.82 1.23 3.01
N ASP A 39 -5.62 2.52 2.79
CA ASP A 39 -5.03 3.05 1.57
C ASP A 39 -3.52 2.92 1.63
N PHE A 40 -2.94 2.37 0.57
CA PHE A 40 -1.50 2.27 0.39
C PHE A 40 -1.10 3.14 -0.80
N PRO A 41 -0.79 4.43 -0.59
CA PRO A 41 -0.56 5.38 -1.68
C PRO A 41 0.59 4.97 -2.60
N MET A 42 1.61 4.29 -2.04
CA MET A 42 2.75 3.76 -2.81
C MET A 42 2.34 2.67 -3.80
N TYR A 43 1.20 2.03 -3.64
CA TYR A 43 0.72 0.98 -4.53
C TYR A 43 -0.55 1.39 -5.28
N ASP A 44 -1.09 2.59 -4.99
CA ASP A 44 -2.37 3.08 -5.51
C ASP A 44 -3.47 2.04 -5.33
N ALA A 45 -3.53 1.44 -4.14
CA ALA A 45 -4.40 0.31 -3.85
C ALA A 45 -4.91 0.32 -2.40
N LEU A 46 -6.14 -0.13 -2.23
CA LEU A 46 -6.74 -0.46 -0.94
C LEU A 46 -6.38 -1.91 -0.56
N GLY A 47 -6.02 -2.11 0.71
CA GLY A 47 -5.69 -3.42 1.26
C GLY A 47 -6.42 -3.69 2.56
N CYS A 48 -6.92 -4.92 2.70
CA CYS A 48 -7.43 -5.41 3.97
C CYS A 48 -6.31 -6.08 4.76
N LEU A 49 -5.83 -5.43 5.82
CA LEU A 49 -4.82 -6.02 6.71
C LEU A 49 -5.39 -7.17 7.58
N ALA A 50 -6.71 -7.37 7.55
CA ALA A 50 -7.36 -8.49 8.21
C ALA A 50 -7.40 -9.77 7.42
N CYS A 51 -7.83 -9.70 6.16
CA CYS A 51 -7.73 -10.78 5.20
C CYS A 51 -6.31 -10.97 4.65
N ASP A 52 -5.45 -9.96 4.80
CA ASP A 52 -4.13 -9.89 4.14
C ASP A 52 -4.25 -9.98 2.62
N SER A 53 -5.25 -9.29 2.07
CA SER A 53 -5.55 -9.25 0.65
C SER A 53 -5.73 -7.82 0.16
N TRP A 54 -5.39 -7.60 -1.10
CA TRP A 54 -5.71 -6.36 -1.80
C TRP A 54 -7.19 -6.35 -2.19
N ALA A 55 -7.83 -5.20 -2.08
CA ALA A 55 -9.22 -5.02 -2.52
C ALA A 55 -9.31 -4.71 -4.02
N GLU A 56 -8.20 -4.31 -4.64
CA GLU A 56 -8.15 -3.90 -6.04
C GLU A 56 -7.14 -4.76 -6.82
N ASP A 57 -7.52 -5.10 -8.04
CA ASP A 57 -6.68 -5.81 -9.01
C ASP A 57 -5.56 -4.91 -9.54
N ILE A 58 -4.56 -5.56 -10.13
CA ILE A 58 -3.49 -4.86 -10.86
C ILE A 58 -4.04 -4.36 -12.21
N CYS A 59 -3.49 -3.26 -12.73
CA CYS A 59 -3.81 -2.85 -14.10
C CYS A 59 -3.08 -3.69 -15.14
N ASP A 60 -3.55 -3.64 -16.39
CA ASP A 60 -2.98 -4.34 -17.55
C ASP A 60 -1.58 -3.85 -17.96
N ASP A 61 -1.03 -2.83 -17.30
CA ASP A 61 0.33 -2.34 -17.55
C ASP A 61 1.35 -3.10 -16.69
N PRO A 62 2.13 -4.04 -17.26
CA PRO A 62 3.09 -4.85 -16.52
C PRO A 62 4.26 -4.03 -15.96
N ASP A 63 4.53 -2.85 -16.53
CA ASP A 63 5.60 -1.96 -16.10
C ASP A 63 5.13 -0.93 -15.06
N CYS A 64 3.87 -1.01 -14.63
CA CYS A 64 3.31 -0.04 -13.71
C CYS A 64 4.05 -0.05 -12.35
N PRO A 65 4.72 1.05 -11.96
CA PRO A 65 5.48 1.10 -10.71
C PRO A 65 4.60 1.12 -9.45
N MET A 66 3.29 1.37 -9.61
CA MET A 66 2.31 1.32 -8.51
C MET A 66 1.93 -0.12 -8.19
N CYS A 67 1.09 -0.75 -9.03
CA CYS A 67 0.43 -2.02 -8.76
C CYS A 67 1.15 -3.26 -9.31
N ALA A 68 1.92 -3.18 -10.42
CA ALA A 68 2.62 -4.35 -10.95
C ALA A 68 3.81 -4.76 -10.06
N LYS A 69 4.43 -3.78 -9.38
CA LYS A 69 5.48 -3.99 -8.37
C LYS A 69 4.93 -4.00 -6.94
N ARG A 70 3.70 -4.51 -6.76
CA ARG A 70 3.05 -4.63 -5.45
C ARG A 70 3.39 -6.01 -4.87
N PRO A 71 3.65 -6.12 -3.56
CA PRO A 71 3.78 -7.43 -2.92
C PRO A 71 2.47 -8.21 -3.10
N GLU A 72 2.55 -9.54 -3.13
CA GLU A 72 1.37 -10.41 -3.27
C GLU A 72 0.32 -10.09 -2.19
N ARG A 73 0.79 -9.71 -1.00
CA ARG A 73 -0.05 -9.40 0.17
C ARG A 73 0.31 -8.05 0.80
N PRO A 74 -0.67 -7.33 1.38
CA PRO A 74 -0.41 -6.07 2.08
C PRO A 74 0.65 -6.17 3.19
N TRP A 75 0.69 -7.26 3.97
CA TRP A 75 1.73 -7.42 4.99
C TRP A 75 3.14 -7.61 4.39
N GLY A 76 3.24 -8.06 3.13
CA GLY A 76 4.49 -8.23 2.38
C GLY A 76 5.31 -6.96 2.24
N ILE A 77 4.69 -5.77 2.36
CA ILE A 77 5.40 -4.47 2.35
C ILE A 77 6.52 -4.42 3.41
N LEU A 78 6.33 -5.09 4.54
CA LEU A 78 7.34 -5.13 5.61
C LEU A 78 8.41 -6.21 5.42
N PHE A 79 8.23 -7.13 4.46
CA PHE A 79 9.05 -8.33 4.24
C PHE A 79 9.82 -8.31 2.90
N ASP A 80 9.27 -7.71 1.85
CA ASP A 80 9.83 -7.71 0.49
C ASP A 80 10.98 -6.71 0.30
N ALA A 81 11.54 -6.19 1.38
CA ALA A 81 12.81 -5.48 1.33
C ALA A 81 13.93 -6.52 1.47
N ASP A 82 14.44 -6.96 0.33
CA ASP A 82 15.50 -7.98 0.22
C ASP A 82 16.60 -7.83 1.28
N ALA A 83 16.96 -8.99 1.83
CA ALA A 83 17.61 -9.25 3.11
C ALA A 83 19.06 -8.75 3.27
N ASP A 84 19.59 -7.93 2.36
CA ASP A 84 21.00 -7.51 2.39
C ASP A 84 21.23 -6.24 3.23
N LEU A 85 20.16 -5.49 3.50
CA LEU A 85 20.16 -4.36 4.44
C LEU A 85 19.24 -4.71 5.61
N GLY A 86 19.78 -4.86 6.81
CA GLY A 86 18.97 -5.19 7.98
C GLY A 86 17.90 -4.14 8.28
N GLY A 87 16.63 -4.55 8.28
CA GLY A 87 15.53 -3.82 8.93
C GLY A 87 15.01 -2.56 8.19
N HIS A 88 14.63 -1.53 8.97
CA HIS A 88 13.89 -0.33 8.53
C HIS A 88 14.53 0.42 7.35
N MET A 89 15.86 0.38 7.25
CA MET A 89 16.61 1.04 6.17
C MET A 89 16.31 0.39 4.81
N ALA A 90 16.24 -0.94 4.70
CA ALA A 90 15.97 -1.62 3.43
C ALA A 90 14.58 -1.30 2.89
N VAL A 91 13.57 -1.31 3.77
CA VAL A 91 12.19 -0.93 3.41
C VAL A 91 12.17 0.52 2.94
N ARG A 92 12.84 1.42 3.65
CA ARG A 92 12.93 2.83 3.26
C ARG A 92 13.64 3.02 1.90
N HIS A 93 14.76 2.33 1.65
CA HIS A 93 15.48 2.39 0.38
C HIS A 93 14.67 1.80 -0.79
N ALA A 94 13.99 0.67 -0.58
CA ALA A 94 13.10 0.08 -1.57
C ALA A 94 11.97 1.04 -1.95
N LEU A 95 11.39 1.72 -0.95
CA LEU A 95 10.33 2.69 -1.17
C LEU A 95 10.81 3.98 -1.83
N LEU A 96 12.01 4.46 -1.51
CA LEU A 96 12.62 5.59 -2.23
C LEU A 96 12.88 5.25 -3.70
N ARG A 97 13.41 4.06 -3.99
CA ARG A 97 13.57 3.56 -5.37
C ARG A 97 12.23 3.48 -6.09
N LYS A 98 11.21 2.91 -5.43
CA LYS A 98 9.85 2.84 -5.97
C LYS A 98 9.29 4.24 -6.25
N ARG A 99 9.47 5.20 -5.35
CA ARG A 99 9.04 6.60 -5.54
C ARG A 99 9.67 7.22 -6.77
N SER A 100 10.98 7.04 -6.98
CA SER A 100 11.65 7.53 -8.20
C SER A 100 11.04 6.94 -9.47
N LEU A 101 10.74 5.63 -9.47
CA LEU A 101 10.05 4.99 -10.60
C LEU A 101 8.66 5.57 -10.85
N GLN A 102 7.93 5.90 -9.79
CA GLN A 102 6.61 6.52 -9.87
C GLN A 102 6.68 7.93 -10.43
N ASP A 103 7.61 8.75 -9.96
CA ASP A 103 7.82 10.10 -10.46
C ASP A 103 8.14 10.06 -11.96
N ASN A 104 9.06 9.19 -12.37
CA ASN A 104 9.38 8.95 -13.78
C ASN A 104 8.16 8.51 -14.60
N TYR A 105 7.31 7.66 -14.04
CA TYR A 105 6.07 7.23 -14.70
C TYR A 105 5.06 8.37 -14.81
N PHE A 106 4.91 9.22 -13.79
CA PHE A 106 4.00 10.36 -13.81
C PHE A 106 4.41 11.47 -14.78
N HIS A 107 5.70 11.55 -15.16
CA HIS A 107 6.16 12.41 -16.25
C HIS A 107 5.76 11.91 -17.65
N LYS A 108 5.35 10.64 -17.78
CA LYS A 108 4.83 10.08 -19.03
C LYS A 108 3.32 10.30 -19.15
N LYS A 109 2.80 10.31 -20.38
CA LYS A 109 1.37 10.57 -20.69
C LYS A 109 0.41 9.71 -19.85
N LYS A 110 0.53 8.37 -19.91
CA LYS A 110 -0.29 7.42 -19.14
C LYS A 110 -0.25 7.67 -17.63
N GLY A 111 0.94 7.97 -17.08
CA GLY A 111 1.08 8.25 -15.66
C GLY A 111 0.47 9.58 -15.25
N SER A 112 0.64 10.62 -16.06
CA SER A 112 0.02 11.93 -15.81
C SER A 112 -1.51 11.85 -15.75
N GLU A 113 -2.13 11.08 -16.65
CA GLU A 113 -3.58 10.85 -16.68
C GLU A 113 -4.06 10.06 -15.46
N ARG A 114 -3.30 9.04 -15.04
CA ARG A 114 -3.57 8.29 -13.80
C ARG A 114 -3.50 9.19 -12.56
N ARG A 115 -2.48 10.04 -12.45
CA ARG A 115 -2.33 10.98 -11.34
C ARG A 115 -3.49 11.97 -11.27
N LYS A 116 -3.96 12.48 -12.41
CA LYS A 116 -5.15 13.36 -12.49
C LYS A 116 -6.39 12.65 -11.93
N ARG A 117 -6.68 11.43 -12.40
CA ARG A 117 -7.81 10.61 -11.90
C ARG A 117 -7.74 10.39 -10.39
N ARG A 118 -6.55 10.06 -9.86
CA ARG A 118 -6.35 9.87 -8.42
C ARG A 118 -6.59 11.15 -7.61
N ILE A 119 -6.12 12.30 -8.09
CA ILE A 119 -6.36 13.59 -7.43
C ILE A 119 -7.85 13.94 -7.44
N GLU A 120 -8.55 13.70 -8.54
CA GLU A 120 -9.99 13.93 -8.68
C GLU A 120 -10.78 13.07 -7.70
N TYR A 121 -10.48 11.77 -7.65
CA TYR A 121 -11.02 10.86 -6.64
C TYR A 121 -10.76 11.37 -5.22
N ILE A 122 -9.54 11.76 -4.87
CA ILE A 122 -9.25 12.29 -3.52
C ILE A 122 -10.07 13.55 -3.21
N LYS A 123 -10.22 14.46 -4.18
CA LYS A 123 -10.99 15.71 -4.01
C LYS A 123 -12.48 15.48 -3.81
N GLU A 124 -13.06 14.57 -4.58
CA GLU A 124 -14.47 14.21 -4.47
C GLU A 124 -14.78 13.59 -3.11
N TYR A 125 -13.89 12.72 -2.62
CA TYR A 125 -14.11 11.98 -1.38
C TYR A 125 -13.75 12.77 -0.12
N ARG A 126 -12.77 13.69 -0.15
CA ARG A 126 -12.46 14.59 0.98
C ARG A 126 -13.49 15.69 1.21
N LYS A 127 -14.45 15.87 0.29
CA LYS A 127 -15.56 16.84 0.42
C LYS A 127 -16.78 16.30 1.18
N ARG A 128 -16.87 14.98 1.39
CA ARG A 128 -17.88 14.33 2.23
C ARG A 128 -17.33 14.09 3.63
#